data_AF-A0A6P2R474-F1
#
_entry.id   AF-A0A6P2R474-F1
#
_cell.length_a   1.000
_cell.length_b   1.000
_cell.length_c   1.000
_cell.angle_alpha   90.00
_cell.angle_beta   90.00
_cell.angle_gamma   90.00
#
_symmetry.space_group_name_H-M   'P 1'
#
loop_
_entity.id
_entity.type
_entity.pdbx_description
1 polymer ?
#
loop_
_entity_poly.entity_id
_entity_poly.type
_entity_poly.pdbx_seq_one_letter_code
_entity_poly.pdbx_strand_id
1 'polypeptide(L)'
;MDYPKSVPGVGLVDGKFVDEDPIGGRAGSLIPAAWGNSITDEMLTVLRAANIDPDEASTEQLLAAIRIVASKGSTRPPGDDSEYWATTEFVADAIRSMMPDRVGEISFEMRILPRVGWLRVNGAVLKRDAYPELWAYAQASGALVSERDWSNGWFGCFSSGDEATTFRIPDLRGDFLRIWDDGRGVDRGRRLGAWQDSTNRWHEHTGTASEAGDHIHTGWTDVRGHHWHDLYDPGHKHRNGFGSVGVFGTSPGEGYGPHNGRRNEVDSDVSYSGISLGAAGDHDHIVGIGAAGRHGHLISIAGEGASEARPRNIAVAAYIRAYRIDVKRGK
;
A
#
# COMPACT_ATOMS: atom_id res chain seq x y z
N MET A 1 79.31 5.22 19.24
CA MET A 1 79.25 4.97 17.79
C MET A 1 79.05 6.25 16.99
N ASP A 2 80.20 6.86 16.72
CA ASP A 2 80.55 7.84 15.68
C ASP A 2 82.03 7.50 15.36
N TYR A 3 82.69 8.23 14.46
CA TYR A 3 84.14 8.12 14.32
C TYR A 3 84.85 8.33 15.67
N PRO A 4 85.97 7.62 15.96
CA PRO A 4 86.62 7.61 17.26
C PRO A 4 87.43 8.89 17.54
N LYS A 5 86.76 10.04 17.59
CA LYS A 5 87.36 11.38 17.74
C LYS A 5 88.01 11.56 19.11
N SER A 6 87.55 10.83 20.13
CA SER A 6 88.07 10.90 21.50
C SER A 6 89.32 10.06 21.73
N VAL A 7 89.65 9.13 20.82
CA VAL A 7 90.81 8.23 20.96
C VAL A 7 92.11 8.96 20.55
N PRO A 8 93.05 9.20 21.48
CA PRO A 8 94.30 9.86 21.14
C PRO A 8 95.13 9.04 20.15
N GLY A 9 95.72 9.72 19.15
CA GLY A 9 96.64 9.07 18.20
C GLY A 9 95.98 8.19 17.14
N VAL A 10 94.65 8.21 17.01
CA VAL A 10 93.92 7.41 16.00
C VAL A 10 94.19 7.85 14.55
N GLY A 11 94.71 9.07 14.34
CA GLY A 11 95.12 9.59 13.04
C GLY A 11 93.96 9.93 12.11
N LEU A 12 92.85 10.49 12.62
CA LEU A 12 91.74 10.98 11.80
C LEU A 12 92.06 12.35 11.19
N VAL A 13 91.60 12.58 9.97
CA VAL A 13 91.59 13.91 9.31
C VAL A 13 90.16 14.23 8.90
N ASP A 14 89.70 15.44 9.22
CA ASP A 14 88.31 15.87 9.04
C ASP A 14 87.27 14.90 9.62
N GLY A 15 87.65 14.20 10.70
CA GLY A 15 86.81 13.22 11.36
C GLY A 15 86.69 11.87 10.66
N LYS A 16 87.54 11.56 9.66
CA LYS A 16 87.58 10.26 8.97
C LYS A 16 88.96 9.61 9.00
N PHE A 17 89.01 8.29 8.81
CA PHE A 17 90.26 7.56 8.69
C PHE A 17 90.97 7.92 7.39
N VAL A 18 92.30 8.05 7.43
CA VAL A 18 93.14 8.37 6.27
C VAL A 18 94.36 7.45 6.21
N ASP A 19 94.77 7.08 5.00
CA ASP A 19 95.99 6.30 4.82
C ASP A 19 97.23 7.19 4.98
N GLU A 20 98.34 6.56 5.37
CA GLU A 20 99.64 7.21 5.49
C GLU A 20 100.07 7.81 4.14
N ASP A 21 100.66 9.00 4.19
CA ASP A 21 101.33 9.61 3.04
C ASP A 21 102.82 9.81 3.39
N PRO A 22 103.67 8.83 3.02
CA PRO A 22 105.11 8.88 3.30
C PRO A 22 105.83 10.01 2.57
N ILE A 23 105.26 10.53 1.48
CA ILE A 23 105.87 11.57 0.64
C ILE A 23 105.53 12.95 1.18
N GLY A 24 104.30 13.14 1.65
CA GLY A 24 103.83 14.37 2.31
C GLY A 24 104.13 14.44 3.81
N GLY A 25 104.67 13.38 4.42
CA GLY A 25 104.98 13.32 5.85
C GLY A 25 103.76 13.18 6.76
N ARG A 26 102.61 12.76 6.24
CA ARG A 26 101.37 12.60 7.01
C ARG A 26 101.27 11.19 7.58
N ALA A 27 101.24 11.09 8.91
CA ALA A 27 100.94 9.83 9.59
C ALA A 27 99.52 9.35 9.25
N GLY A 28 99.38 8.07 8.91
CA GLY A 28 98.09 7.43 8.65
C GLY A 28 97.31 7.09 9.92
N SER A 29 96.06 6.72 9.74
CA SER A 29 95.23 6.13 10.79
C SER A 29 95.74 4.76 11.23
N LEU A 30 95.33 4.34 12.44
CA LEU A 30 95.69 3.03 13.01
C LEU A 30 95.13 1.82 12.23
N ILE A 31 94.17 2.05 11.34
CA ILE A 31 93.53 1.04 10.49
C ILE A 31 93.44 1.56 9.05
N PRO A 32 93.35 0.67 8.04
CA PRO A 32 93.18 1.09 6.65
C PRO A 32 91.95 1.99 6.47
N ALA A 33 92.15 3.13 5.82
CA ALA A 33 91.12 4.17 5.70
C ALA A 33 89.86 3.66 5.01
N ALA A 34 90.04 2.91 3.93
CA ALA A 34 88.92 2.34 3.16
C ALA A 34 88.02 1.46 4.05
N TRP A 35 88.61 0.58 4.86
CA TRP A 35 87.87 -0.34 5.72
C TRP A 35 87.23 0.35 6.91
N GLY A 36 87.98 1.22 7.61
CA GLY A 36 87.46 1.97 8.76
C GLY A 36 86.29 2.86 8.37
N ASN A 37 86.44 3.63 7.28
CA ASN A 37 85.39 4.52 6.81
C ASN A 37 84.17 3.74 6.31
N SER A 38 84.34 2.62 5.60
CA SER A 38 83.19 1.87 5.06
C SER A 38 82.28 1.33 6.17
N ILE A 39 82.87 0.72 7.21
CA ILE A 39 82.10 0.16 8.33
C ILE A 39 81.46 1.28 9.16
N THR A 40 82.21 2.35 9.46
CA THR A 40 81.65 3.47 10.23
C THR A 40 80.52 4.17 9.47
N ASP A 41 80.69 4.46 8.18
CA ASP A 41 79.65 5.10 7.37
C ASP A 41 78.41 4.21 7.19
N GLU A 42 78.55 2.89 7.08
CA GLU A 42 77.42 1.94 7.03
C GLU A 42 76.60 1.98 8.32
N MET A 43 77.28 1.94 9.46
CA MET A 43 76.61 2.03 10.76
C MET A 43 75.97 3.42 10.99
N LEU A 44 76.63 4.51 10.60
CA LEU A 44 76.07 5.86 10.66
C LEU A 44 74.83 6.00 9.78
N THR A 45 74.78 5.29 8.65
CA THR A 45 73.60 5.28 7.77
C THR A 45 72.38 4.68 8.49
N VAL A 46 72.57 3.61 9.27
CA VAL A 46 71.50 3.03 10.10
C VAL A 46 71.01 4.00 11.17
N LEU A 47 71.93 4.70 11.85
CA LEU A 47 71.58 5.72 12.86
C LEU A 47 70.80 6.89 12.25
N ARG A 48 71.24 7.39 11.10
CA ARG A 48 70.56 8.46 10.35
C ARG A 48 69.16 8.03 9.89
N ALA A 49 68.98 6.79 9.43
CA ALA A 49 67.66 6.25 9.07
C ALA A 49 66.70 6.18 10.27
N ALA A 50 67.26 5.95 11.47
CA ALA A 50 66.53 6.02 12.73
C ALA A 50 66.32 7.45 13.26
N ASN A 51 66.94 8.47 12.64
CA ASN A 51 67.00 9.85 13.14
C ASN A 51 67.64 9.93 14.54
N ILE A 52 68.70 9.15 14.76
CA ILE A 52 69.56 9.19 15.95
C ILE A 52 70.84 9.94 15.58
N ASP A 53 71.19 10.96 16.38
CA ASP A 53 72.48 11.62 16.27
C ASP A 53 73.59 10.68 16.79
N PRO A 54 74.62 10.40 15.97
CA PRO A 54 75.72 9.52 16.37
C PRO A 54 76.49 10.08 17.57
N ASP A 55 76.68 9.25 18.59
CA ASP A 55 77.45 9.61 19.79
C ASP A 55 78.56 8.57 20.02
N GLU A 56 79.83 8.95 19.93
CA GLU A 56 80.97 8.07 20.15
C GLU A 56 80.87 7.25 21.45
N ALA A 57 80.35 7.84 22.54
CA ALA A 57 80.27 7.22 23.87
C ALA A 57 79.14 6.17 24.02
N SER A 58 78.16 6.15 23.12
CA SER A 58 77.02 5.23 23.23
C SER A 58 77.30 3.88 22.54
N THR A 59 77.12 2.79 23.29
CA THR A 59 77.29 1.39 22.82
C THR A 59 75.99 0.75 22.35
N GLU A 60 74.83 1.35 22.64
CA GLU A 60 73.50 0.75 22.37
C GLU A 60 72.74 1.42 21.21
N GLN A 61 73.29 2.48 20.63
CA GLN A 61 72.58 3.26 19.60
C GLN A 61 72.33 2.48 18.30
N LEU A 62 73.18 1.52 17.93
CA LEU A 62 72.93 0.67 16.76
C LEU A 62 71.70 -0.21 16.98
N LEU A 63 71.60 -0.82 18.16
CA LEU A 63 70.44 -1.62 18.55
C LEU A 63 69.17 -0.74 18.63
N ALA A 64 69.28 0.47 19.19
CA ALA A 64 68.19 1.43 19.22
C ALA A 64 67.74 1.82 17.80
N ALA A 65 68.68 2.09 16.89
CA ALA A 65 68.38 2.42 15.51
C ALA A 65 67.73 1.25 14.76
N ILE A 66 68.22 0.02 14.93
CA ILE A 66 67.60 -1.16 14.34
C ILE A 66 66.17 -1.33 14.83
N ARG A 67 65.89 -1.15 16.12
CA ARG A 67 64.52 -1.22 16.66
C ARG A 67 63.59 -0.15 16.08
N ILE A 68 64.10 1.06 15.86
CA ILE A 68 63.34 2.16 15.23
C ILE A 68 63.10 1.86 13.75
N VAL A 69 64.13 1.46 13.01
CA VAL A 69 64.01 1.17 11.57
C VAL A 69 63.09 -0.04 11.35
N ALA A 70 63.22 -1.08 12.18
CA ALA A 70 62.36 -2.26 12.14
C ALA A 70 60.93 -2.01 12.59
N SER A 71 60.62 -0.88 13.25
CA SER A 71 59.24 -0.49 13.61
C SER A 71 58.63 0.52 12.63
N LYS A 72 59.42 1.09 11.71
CA LYS A 72 58.98 1.97 10.62
C LYS A 72 58.70 1.18 9.35
N GLY A 73 57.69 0.34 9.40
CA GLY A 73 57.33 -0.57 8.29
C GLY A 73 57.02 0.21 7.03
N SER A 74 57.45 -0.32 5.90
CA SER A 74 57.10 0.20 4.58
C SER A 74 55.62 0.00 4.33
N THR A 75 54.89 1.06 3.95
CA THR A 75 53.55 0.91 3.38
C THR A 75 53.66 0.14 2.06
N ARG A 76 52.88 -0.93 1.96
CA ARG A 76 53.03 -1.98 0.93
C ARG A 76 52.46 -1.53 -0.43
N PRO A 77 53.14 -1.81 -1.56
CA PRO A 77 52.55 -1.65 -2.89
C PRO A 77 51.39 -2.62 -3.14
N PRO A 78 50.42 -2.28 -4.02
CA PRO A 78 49.35 -3.19 -4.42
C PRO A 78 49.90 -4.49 -5.05
N GLY A 79 49.42 -5.66 -4.60
CA GLY A 79 49.67 -6.97 -5.24
C GLY A 79 50.82 -7.81 -4.69
N ASP A 80 51.49 -7.37 -3.63
CA ASP A 80 52.49 -8.19 -2.93
C ASP A 80 51.76 -9.25 -2.04
N ASP A 81 52.32 -10.47 -1.94
CA ASP A 81 51.81 -11.63 -1.18
C ASP A 81 52.80 -12.19 -0.12
N SER A 82 53.91 -11.50 0.14
CA SER A 82 54.87 -11.81 1.21
C SER A 82 54.29 -11.86 2.64
N GLU A 83 55.02 -12.53 3.54
CA GLU A 83 54.70 -12.72 4.97
C GLU A 83 55.20 -11.57 5.88
N TYR A 84 55.56 -10.41 5.32
CA TYR A 84 55.99 -9.27 6.13
C TYR A 84 54.84 -8.74 7.02
N TRP A 85 55.22 -8.15 8.15
CA TRP A 85 54.26 -7.55 9.08
C TRP A 85 53.58 -6.32 8.46
N ALA A 86 52.26 -6.20 8.64
CA ALA A 86 51.48 -5.13 8.07
C ALA A 86 51.59 -3.82 8.88
N THR A 87 51.77 -2.69 8.20
CA THR A 87 51.66 -1.37 8.85
C THR A 87 50.22 -1.09 9.25
N THR A 88 50.01 -0.23 10.25
CA THR A 88 48.66 0.22 10.65
C THR A 88 47.90 0.87 9.49
N GLU A 89 48.61 1.55 8.59
CA GLU A 89 48.03 2.18 7.40
C GLU A 89 47.55 1.12 6.39
N PHE A 90 48.36 0.11 6.12
CA PHE A 90 47.94 -1.02 5.27
C PHE A 90 46.72 -1.74 5.86
N VAL A 91 46.70 -2.01 7.17
CA VAL A 91 45.54 -2.66 7.81
C VAL A 91 44.30 -1.79 7.72
N ALA A 92 44.42 -0.47 7.98
CA ALA A 92 43.30 0.46 7.86
C ALA A 92 42.76 0.54 6.43
N ASP A 93 43.65 0.61 5.43
CA ASP A 93 43.27 0.67 4.02
C ASP A 93 42.69 -0.66 3.53
N ALA A 94 43.24 -1.80 3.95
CA ALA A 94 42.69 -3.11 3.65
C ALA A 94 41.27 -3.26 4.21
N ILE A 95 41.06 -2.89 5.48
CA ILE A 95 39.71 -2.92 6.10
C ILE A 95 38.76 -1.96 5.37
N ARG A 96 39.20 -0.75 5.02
CA ARG A 96 38.41 0.22 4.24
C ARG A 96 38.08 -0.31 2.84
N SER A 97 39.01 -1.00 2.19
CA SER A 97 38.79 -1.58 0.85
C SER A 97 37.79 -2.75 0.89
N MET A 98 37.81 -3.55 1.96
CA MET A 98 36.85 -4.64 2.18
C MET A 98 35.46 -4.14 2.64
N MET A 99 35.39 -2.94 3.21
CA MET A 99 34.15 -2.28 3.61
C MET A 99 33.89 -1.08 2.70
N PRO A 100 33.45 -1.29 1.44
CA PRO A 100 33.15 -0.20 0.53
C PRO A 100 32.24 0.83 1.22
N ASP A 101 32.34 2.09 0.82
CA ASP A 101 31.52 3.14 1.41
C ASP A 101 30.04 2.78 1.24
N ARG A 102 29.35 2.56 2.37
CA ARG A 102 27.90 2.25 2.38
C ARG A 102 27.11 3.40 2.99
N VAL A 103 27.70 4.59 3.13
CA VAL A 103 26.93 5.77 3.57
C VAL A 103 25.71 5.92 2.65
N GLY A 104 24.54 6.14 3.25
CA GLY A 104 23.27 6.19 2.55
C GLY A 104 22.57 4.84 2.35
N GLU A 105 23.25 3.72 2.62
CA GLU A 105 22.60 2.40 2.59
C GLU A 105 21.47 2.31 3.60
N ILE A 106 20.34 1.74 3.18
CA ILE A 106 19.21 1.42 4.03
C ILE A 106 19.23 -0.07 4.38
N SER A 107 19.16 -0.37 5.68
CA SER A 107 19.08 -1.72 6.21
C SER A 107 17.80 -1.92 7.02
N PHE A 108 17.15 -3.07 6.83
CA PHE A 108 15.99 -3.50 7.59
C PHE A 108 16.43 -4.50 8.65
N GLU A 109 16.21 -4.17 9.92
CA GLU A 109 16.66 -4.98 11.05
C GLU A 109 15.54 -5.16 12.08
N MET A 110 15.53 -6.32 12.77
CA MET A 110 14.63 -6.58 13.90
C MET A 110 15.06 -5.89 15.20
N ARG A 111 16.17 -5.15 15.18
CA ARG A 111 16.69 -4.48 16.36
C ARG A 111 15.97 -3.16 16.59
N ILE A 112 15.70 -2.86 17.87
CA ILE A 112 15.01 -1.63 18.26
C ILE A 112 15.92 -0.41 18.19
N LEU A 113 17.21 -0.49 18.52
CA LEU A 113 18.13 0.66 18.51
C LEU A 113 19.06 0.61 17.29
N PRO A 114 19.51 1.75 16.73
CA PRO A 114 20.45 1.78 15.61
C PRO A 114 21.85 1.27 15.97
N ARG A 115 22.65 0.89 14.96
CA ARG A 115 24.05 0.46 15.18
C ARG A 115 24.88 1.73 15.36
N VAL A 116 26.07 1.61 15.92
CA VAL A 116 27.06 2.67 15.78
C VAL A 116 27.26 2.92 14.28
N GLY A 117 27.19 4.17 13.83
CA GLY A 117 27.24 4.51 12.40
C GLY A 117 25.89 4.62 11.70
N TRP A 118 24.77 4.35 12.38
CA TRP A 118 23.46 4.26 11.74
C TRP A 118 22.43 5.15 12.43
N LEU A 119 21.45 5.63 11.67
CA LEU A 119 20.32 6.43 12.14
C LEU A 119 19.00 5.76 11.73
N ARG A 120 17.91 6.02 12.45
CA ARG A 120 16.58 5.57 12.02
C ARG A 120 16.17 6.33 10.75
N VAL A 121 15.50 5.68 9.82
CA VAL A 121 14.92 6.34 8.63
C VAL A 121 13.54 6.88 8.97
N ASN A 122 13.51 7.98 9.73
CA ASN A 122 12.31 8.52 10.37
C ASN A 122 12.04 9.99 10.03
N GLY A 123 12.59 10.50 8.93
CA GLY A 123 12.39 11.88 8.54
C GLY A 123 13.12 12.90 9.42
N ALA A 124 14.11 12.50 10.22
CA ALA A 124 14.82 13.44 11.10
C ALA A 124 15.55 14.55 10.31
N VAL A 125 15.53 15.77 10.86
CA VAL A 125 16.38 16.87 10.40
C VAL A 125 17.73 16.75 11.08
N LEU A 126 18.80 16.71 10.27
CA LEU A 126 20.18 16.56 10.70
C LEU A 126 20.97 17.80 10.31
N LYS A 127 22.09 18.03 11.00
CA LYS A 127 23.03 19.09 10.62
C LYS A 127 24.06 18.58 9.61
N ARG A 128 24.37 19.38 8.60
CA ARG A 128 25.32 19.05 7.53
C ARG A 128 26.75 18.91 8.06
N ASP A 129 27.13 19.71 9.06
CA ASP A 129 28.46 19.67 9.71
C ASP A 129 28.68 18.42 10.57
N ALA A 130 27.61 17.93 11.22
CA ALA A 130 27.64 16.74 12.05
C ALA A 130 27.62 15.44 11.21
N TYR A 131 27.03 15.49 10.01
CA TYR A 131 26.90 14.35 9.10
C TYR A 131 27.35 14.70 7.66
N PRO A 132 28.61 15.11 7.45
CA PRO A 132 29.09 15.62 6.17
C PRO A 132 29.09 14.56 5.06
N GLU A 133 29.40 13.31 5.39
CA GLU A 133 29.40 12.20 4.43
C GLU A 133 27.98 11.86 3.97
N LEU A 134 27.03 11.77 4.89
CA LEU A 134 25.63 11.51 4.54
C LEU A 134 25.02 12.68 3.75
N TRP A 135 25.41 13.91 4.07
CA TRP A 135 25.02 15.07 3.26
C TRP A 135 25.61 15.03 1.84
N ALA A 136 26.87 14.63 1.69
CA ALA A 136 27.47 14.43 0.37
C ALA A 136 26.73 13.33 -0.42
N TYR A 137 26.39 12.21 0.24
CA TYR A 137 25.57 11.16 -0.35
C TYR A 137 24.20 11.69 -0.79
N ALA A 138 23.49 12.43 0.07
CA ALA A 138 22.18 12.99 -0.24
C ALA A 138 22.22 13.82 -1.53
N GLN A 139 23.21 14.71 -1.67
CA GLN A 139 23.40 15.54 -2.87
C GLN A 139 23.68 14.71 -4.12
N ALA A 140 24.48 13.63 -4.01
CA ALA A 140 24.83 12.77 -5.13
C ALA A 140 23.75 11.73 -5.48
N SER A 141 22.80 11.47 -4.58
CA SER A 141 21.84 10.36 -4.69
C SER A 141 20.83 10.48 -5.84
N GLY A 142 20.62 11.68 -6.38
CA GLY A 142 19.51 11.97 -7.28
C GLY A 142 18.13 11.99 -6.61
N ALA A 143 18.08 11.74 -5.29
CA ALA A 143 16.87 11.70 -4.47
C ALA A 143 16.87 12.81 -3.39
N LEU A 144 17.35 14.00 -3.74
CA LEU A 144 17.29 15.21 -2.91
C LEU A 144 16.25 16.18 -3.51
N VAL A 145 15.30 16.59 -2.68
CA VAL A 145 14.23 17.53 -3.05
C VAL A 145 14.22 18.75 -2.13
N SER A 146 13.39 19.75 -2.41
CA SER A 146 13.17 20.87 -1.49
C SER A 146 12.37 20.40 -0.25
N GLU A 147 12.51 21.10 0.88
CA GLU A 147 11.69 20.80 2.08
C GLU A 147 10.18 20.92 1.81
N ARG A 148 9.80 21.84 0.90
CA ARG A 148 8.43 21.98 0.44
C ARG A 148 7.95 20.72 -0.27
N ASP A 149 8.74 20.21 -1.21
CA ASP A 149 8.36 19.01 -1.97
C ASP A 149 8.36 17.78 -1.06
N TRP A 150 9.34 17.66 -0.16
CA TRP A 150 9.34 16.60 0.86
C TRP A 150 8.03 16.58 1.66
N SER A 151 7.56 17.75 2.11
CA SER A 151 6.27 17.91 2.81
C SER A 151 5.05 17.56 1.95
N ASN A 152 5.20 17.57 0.62
CA ASN A 152 4.16 17.23 -0.35
C ASN A 152 4.25 15.77 -0.83
N GLY A 153 4.71 14.85 0.02
CA GLY A 153 4.70 13.41 -0.28
C GLY A 153 5.96 12.90 -0.96
N TRP A 154 7.10 13.57 -0.82
CA TRP A 154 8.40 13.04 -1.29
C TRP A 154 9.20 12.45 -0.13
N PHE A 155 8.51 11.72 0.75
CA PHE A 155 9.06 11.22 2.02
C PHE A 155 10.22 10.23 1.85
N GLY A 156 10.28 9.52 0.71
CA GLY A 156 11.40 8.63 0.38
C GLY A 156 12.67 9.35 -0.07
N CYS A 157 12.64 10.67 -0.23
CA CYS A 157 13.78 11.51 -0.59
C CYS A 157 14.44 12.14 0.65
N PHE A 158 15.68 12.61 0.46
CA PHE A 158 16.25 13.62 1.33
C PHE A 158 15.63 14.98 1.03
N SER A 159 15.67 15.91 1.98
CA SER A 159 15.36 17.32 1.74
C SER A 159 16.54 18.24 2.02
N SER A 160 16.57 19.37 1.30
CA SER A 160 17.49 20.49 1.52
C SER A 160 17.44 21.12 2.91
N GLY A 161 16.44 20.79 3.73
CA GLY A 161 16.25 21.33 5.09
C GLY A 161 16.00 22.84 5.07
N ASP A 162 16.70 23.57 5.93
CA ASP A 162 16.73 25.04 6.02
C ASP A 162 17.53 25.72 4.89
N GLU A 163 17.94 24.98 3.87
CA GLU A 163 18.79 25.41 2.74
C GLU A 163 20.22 25.83 3.12
N ALA A 164 20.57 25.88 4.41
CA ALA A 164 21.84 26.38 4.90
C ALA A 164 22.62 25.32 5.68
N THR A 165 22.15 24.95 6.88
CA THR A 165 22.92 24.18 7.86
C THR A 165 22.39 22.78 8.08
N THR A 166 21.20 22.49 7.58
CA THR A 166 20.48 21.24 7.84
C THR A 166 20.08 20.52 6.56
N PHE A 167 19.68 19.28 6.71
CA PHE A 167 19.04 18.47 5.68
C PHE A 167 18.16 17.43 6.36
N ARG A 168 17.17 16.90 5.65
CA ARG A 168 16.28 15.85 6.18
C ARG A 168 16.59 14.52 5.52
N ILE A 169 16.60 13.45 6.31
CA ILE A 169 16.68 12.07 5.78
C ILE A 169 15.30 11.57 5.35
N PRO A 170 15.20 10.49 4.55
CA PRO A 170 13.91 9.88 4.24
C PRO A 170 13.12 9.44 5.49
N ASP A 171 11.80 9.35 5.33
CA ASP A 171 10.89 8.69 6.27
C ASP A 171 10.22 7.52 5.57
N LEU A 172 10.45 6.30 6.08
CA LEU A 172 9.89 5.06 5.51
C LEU A 172 8.94 4.37 6.49
N ARG A 173 8.57 5.04 7.58
CA ARG A 173 7.78 4.42 8.65
C ARG A 173 6.33 4.22 8.20
N GLY A 174 5.85 3.00 8.32
CA GLY A 174 4.45 2.65 8.03
C GLY A 174 4.15 2.36 6.56
N ASP A 175 5.07 2.67 5.65
CA ASP A 175 4.85 2.49 4.21
C ASP A 175 5.41 1.17 3.67
N PHE A 176 4.69 0.61 2.70
CA PHE A 176 5.18 -0.52 1.90
C PHE A 176 6.14 -0.03 0.82
N LEU A 177 7.31 -0.64 0.75
CA LEU A 177 8.30 -0.31 -0.26
C LEU A 177 8.03 -1.07 -1.55
N ARG A 178 7.82 -0.33 -2.64
CA ARG A 178 7.76 -0.87 -4.00
C ARG A 178 9.05 -0.50 -4.73
N ILE A 179 9.66 -1.48 -5.38
CA ILE A 179 10.83 -1.26 -6.26
C ILE A 179 10.45 -0.21 -7.33
N TRP A 180 11.33 0.75 -7.54
CA TRP A 180 11.11 1.82 -8.50
C TRP A 180 10.99 1.24 -9.92
N ASP A 181 10.03 1.74 -10.69
CA ASP A 181 9.74 1.26 -12.04
C ASP A 181 10.90 1.53 -13.01
N ASP A 182 11.64 2.62 -12.79
CA ASP A 182 12.83 3.02 -13.56
C ASP A 182 12.67 2.88 -15.09
N GLY A 183 11.48 3.26 -15.59
CA GLY A 183 11.17 3.26 -17.02
C GLY A 183 10.64 1.93 -17.58
N ARG A 184 10.39 0.91 -16.76
CA ARG A 184 9.74 -0.35 -17.21
C ARG A 184 8.31 -0.15 -17.72
N GLY A 185 7.61 0.89 -17.26
CA GLY A 185 6.29 1.28 -17.74
C GLY A 185 5.11 0.72 -16.95
N VAL A 186 5.35 0.05 -15.82
CA VAL A 186 4.28 -0.42 -14.90
C VAL A 186 3.74 0.73 -14.06
N ASP A 187 4.62 1.65 -13.64
CA ASP A 187 4.30 2.81 -12.79
C ASP A 187 4.74 4.12 -13.47
N ARG A 188 4.13 4.39 -14.63
CA ARG A 188 4.58 5.44 -15.55
C ARG A 188 4.53 6.82 -14.91
N GLY A 189 5.66 7.52 -14.94
CA GLY A 189 5.78 8.90 -14.43
C GLY A 189 6.06 9.00 -12.94
N ARG A 190 6.07 7.88 -12.19
CA ARG A 190 6.44 7.89 -10.78
C ARG A 190 7.96 8.04 -10.62
N ARG A 191 8.38 9.05 -9.86
CA ARG A 191 9.79 9.33 -9.58
C ARG A 191 10.23 8.62 -8.30
N LEU A 192 11.53 8.37 -8.19
CA LEU A 192 12.13 7.75 -7.01
C LEU A 192 11.82 8.57 -5.76
N GLY A 193 11.42 7.90 -4.67
CA GLY A 193 11.12 8.51 -3.37
C GLY A 193 9.74 9.19 -3.26
N ALA A 194 8.95 9.23 -4.32
CA ALA A 194 7.57 9.72 -4.27
C ALA A 194 6.66 8.73 -3.52
N TRP A 195 5.90 9.25 -2.55
CA TRP A 195 4.87 8.52 -1.84
C TRP A 195 3.61 8.37 -2.70
N GLN A 196 2.91 7.26 -2.52
CA GLN A 196 1.68 6.94 -3.21
C GLN A 196 0.70 6.35 -2.21
N ASP A 197 -0.51 6.90 -2.18
CA ASP A 197 -1.58 6.38 -1.34
C ASP A 197 -2.04 4.98 -1.80
N SER A 198 -2.63 4.24 -0.89
CA SER A 198 -3.32 3.00 -1.20
C SER A 198 -4.45 3.24 -2.20
N THR A 199 -4.66 2.27 -3.10
CA THR A 199 -5.78 2.32 -4.05
C THR A 199 -6.21 0.90 -4.34
N ASN A 200 -7.51 0.65 -4.21
CA ASN A 200 -8.09 -0.61 -4.65
C ASN A 200 -8.17 -0.64 -6.18
N ARG A 201 -7.94 -1.81 -6.76
CA ARG A 201 -8.23 -2.02 -8.17
C ARG A 201 -9.72 -1.81 -8.40
N TRP A 202 -10.07 -1.12 -9.49
CA TRP A 202 -11.47 -0.95 -9.91
C TRP A 202 -12.18 -2.31 -10.00
N HIS A 203 -13.37 -2.40 -9.39
CA HIS A 203 -14.24 -3.56 -9.40
C HIS A 203 -15.69 -3.13 -9.08
N GLU A 204 -16.65 -4.01 -9.31
CA GLU A 204 -18.08 -3.79 -9.09
C GLU A 204 -18.67 -4.86 -8.16
N HIS A 205 -19.77 -4.51 -7.49
CA HIS A 205 -20.57 -5.42 -6.67
C HIS A 205 -22.00 -5.48 -7.20
N THR A 206 -22.52 -6.70 -7.36
CA THR A 206 -23.93 -6.92 -7.68
C THR A 206 -24.73 -7.08 -6.40
N GLY A 207 -25.81 -6.31 -6.24
CA GLY A 207 -26.80 -6.49 -5.17
C GLY A 207 -28.08 -7.10 -5.71
N THR A 208 -28.67 -8.05 -4.99
CA THR A 208 -29.98 -8.63 -5.32
C THR A 208 -30.95 -8.41 -4.15
N ALA A 209 -32.23 -8.24 -4.47
CA ALA A 209 -33.32 -8.26 -3.50
C ALA A 209 -34.16 -9.51 -3.74
N SER A 210 -34.51 -10.22 -2.68
CA SER A 210 -35.43 -11.37 -2.76
C SER A 210 -36.83 -10.92 -3.17
N GLU A 211 -37.60 -11.84 -3.73
CA GLU A 211 -39.02 -11.64 -4.03
C GLU A 211 -39.77 -11.19 -2.76
N ALA A 212 -40.50 -10.08 -2.87
CA ALA A 212 -41.43 -9.66 -1.83
C ALA A 212 -42.69 -10.53 -1.89
N GLY A 213 -43.33 -10.77 -0.75
CA GLY A 213 -44.54 -11.61 -0.68
C GLY A 213 -45.63 -11.11 -1.64
N ASP A 214 -46.31 -12.08 -2.28
CA ASP A 214 -47.43 -11.81 -3.18
C ASP A 214 -48.53 -11.04 -2.44
N HIS A 215 -49.06 -10.00 -3.08
CA HIS A 215 -50.24 -9.30 -2.58
C HIS A 215 -51.26 -9.17 -3.68
N ILE A 216 -52.45 -9.70 -3.40
CA ILE A 216 -53.54 -9.81 -4.35
C ILE A 216 -54.66 -8.88 -3.87
N HIS A 217 -55.21 -8.10 -4.79
CA HIS A 217 -56.42 -7.33 -4.56
C HIS A 217 -57.62 -8.18 -5.01
N THR A 218 -58.37 -8.74 -4.05
CA THR A 218 -59.53 -9.58 -4.35
C THR A 218 -60.84 -8.83 -4.13
N GLY A 219 -61.85 -9.19 -4.91
CA GLY A 219 -63.24 -8.78 -4.72
C GLY A 219 -64.15 -9.94 -5.14
N TRP A 220 -65.21 -10.20 -4.38
CA TRP A 220 -66.18 -11.25 -4.70
C TRP A 220 -67.61 -10.83 -4.33
N THR A 221 -68.58 -11.38 -5.05
CA THR A 221 -70.02 -11.33 -4.74
C THR A 221 -70.57 -12.75 -4.68
N ASP A 222 -71.61 -12.99 -3.87
CA ASP A 222 -72.31 -14.28 -3.78
C ASP A 222 -73.68 -14.24 -4.49
N VAL A 223 -74.29 -15.40 -4.72
CA VAL A 223 -75.60 -15.50 -5.37
C VAL A 223 -76.69 -15.14 -4.37
N ARG A 224 -77.34 -14.00 -4.59
CA ARG A 224 -78.50 -13.46 -3.85
C ARG A 224 -79.54 -12.98 -4.87
N GLY A 225 -80.82 -12.92 -4.48
CA GLY A 225 -81.88 -12.32 -5.32
C GLY A 225 -83.01 -13.26 -5.77
N HIS A 226 -82.99 -14.53 -5.33
CA HIS A 226 -84.10 -15.45 -5.63
C HIS A 226 -85.39 -15.01 -4.93
N HIS A 227 -86.44 -14.76 -5.72
CA HIS A 227 -87.77 -14.47 -5.22
C HIS A 227 -88.85 -14.92 -6.20
N TRP A 228 -90.06 -15.16 -5.68
CA TRP A 228 -91.22 -15.68 -6.43
C TRP A 228 -92.35 -14.65 -6.44
N HIS A 229 -93.13 -14.66 -7.52
CA HIS A 229 -94.40 -13.94 -7.61
C HIS A 229 -95.47 -14.94 -8.05
N ASP A 230 -96.48 -15.17 -7.21
CA ASP A 230 -97.57 -16.12 -7.52
C ASP A 230 -98.80 -15.38 -8.05
N LEU A 231 -99.47 -15.98 -9.04
CA LEU A 231 -100.77 -15.52 -9.53
C LEU A 231 -101.76 -16.68 -9.58
N TYR A 232 -102.97 -16.47 -9.03
CA TYR A 232 -104.03 -17.47 -8.99
C TYR A 232 -105.34 -16.93 -9.57
N ASP A 233 -105.74 -17.43 -10.74
CA ASP A 233 -107.00 -17.08 -11.41
C ASP A 233 -107.68 -18.32 -12.00
N PRO A 234 -108.64 -18.94 -11.30
CA PRO A 234 -109.19 -20.23 -11.72
C PRO A 234 -110.31 -20.18 -12.78
N GLY A 235 -110.90 -19.00 -13.09
CA GLY A 235 -111.96 -18.84 -14.12
C GLY A 235 -113.25 -19.68 -13.92
N HIS A 236 -114.40 -19.22 -14.43
CA HIS A 236 -115.64 -20.05 -14.55
C HIS A 236 -116.62 -19.55 -15.64
N LYS A 237 -117.62 -20.37 -16.02
CA LYS A 237 -118.69 -20.04 -17.01
C LYS A 237 -120.10 -20.43 -16.53
N HIS A 238 -121.14 -19.87 -17.17
CA HIS A 238 -122.56 -20.11 -16.86
C HIS A 238 -123.35 -20.62 -18.09
N ARG A 239 -124.46 -21.35 -17.89
CA ARG A 239 -125.35 -21.92 -18.93
C ARG A 239 -126.83 -21.63 -18.64
N ASN A 240 -127.61 -21.26 -19.67
CA ASN A 240 -129.06 -21.04 -19.59
C ASN A 240 -129.84 -21.73 -20.74
N GLY A 241 -131.10 -22.13 -20.54
CA GLY A 241 -131.94 -22.82 -21.54
C GLY A 241 -133.36 -22.26 -21.70
N PHE A 242 -133.88 -22.26 -22.94
CA PHE A 242 -135.20 -21.72 -23.33
C PHE A 242 -136.08 -22.74 -24.12
N GLY A 243 -137.42 -22.62 -24.11
CA GLY A 243 -138.39 -23.44 -24.88
C GLY A 243 -139.47 -22.62 -25.64
N SER A 244 -140.13 -23.15 -26.69
CA SER A 244 -141.04 -22.40 -27.63
C SER A 244 -142.33 -23.15 -28.10
N VAL A 245 -143.40 -22.39 -28.50
CA VAL A 245 -144.83 -22.79 -28.73
C VAL A 245 -145.59 -21.99 -29.85
N GLY A 246 -146.39 -22.66 -30.72
CA GLY A 246 -147.71 -22.22 -31.34
C GLY A 246 -147.76 -21.60 -32.77
N VAL A 247 -148.79 -21.67 -33.68
CA VAL A 247 -150.24 -22.08 -33.70
C VAL A 247 -150.77 -22.23 -35.19
N PHE A 248 -151.84 -23.01 -35.48
CA PHE A 248 -152.57 -23.14 -36.80
C PHE A 248 -154.11 -22.88 -36.68
N GLY A 249 -154.74 -22.15 -37.63
CA GLY A 249 -156.22 -22.18 -37.93
C GLY A 249 -157.03 -20.85 -37.78
N THR A 250 -157.90 -20.52 -38.76
CA THR A 250 -158.60 -19.20 -38.91
C THR A 250 -160.13 -19.18 -38.68
N SER A 251 -160.71 -20.07 -37.87
CA SER A 251 -162.11 -19.91 -37.43
C SER A 251 -162.19 -19.30 -36.02
N PRO A 252 -162.97 -18.23 -35.79
CA PRO A 252 -163.12 -17.63 -34.47
C PRO A 252 -163.90 -18.54 -33.53
N GLY A 253 -163.35 -18.86 -32.36
CA GLY A 253 -164.07 -19.69 -31.38
C GLY A 253 -163.22 -20.20 -30.25
N GLU A 254 -162.34 -21.18 -30.49
CA GLU A 254 -161.57 -21.84 -29.41
C GLU A 254 -160.25 -22.45 -29.94
N GLY A 255 -159.12 -22.07 -29.34
CA GLY A 255 -157.81 -22.66 -29.58
C GLY A 255 -157.02 -22.78 -28.27
N TYR A 256 -157.13 -23.95 -27.63
CA TYR A 256 -156.41 -24.34 -26.42
C TYR A 256 -155.39 -25.44 -26.80
N GLY A 257 -154.09 -25.21 -26.57
CA GLY A 257 -153.03 -26.16 -26.92
C GLY A 257 -151.73 -25.91 -26.14
N PRO A 258 -151.15 -26.91 -25.45
CA PRO A 258 -149.88 -26.80 -24.76
C PRO A 258 -148.75 -27.27 -25.69
N HIS A 259 -147.77 -26.42 -26.02
CA HIS A 259 -146.48 -26.90 -26.52
C HIS A 259 -145.42 -26.72 -25.42
N ASN A 260 -144.44 -27.63 -25.30
CA ASN A 260 -143.03 -27.27 -25.16
C ASN A 260 -142.13 -28.53 -25.18
N GLY A 261 -141.03 -28.54 -25.95
CA GLY A 261 -140.09 -29.68 -25.95
C GLY A 261 -138.83 -29.54 -26.81
N ARG A 262 -138.70 -28.51 -27.66
CA ARG A 262 -137.42 -28.20 -28.32
C ARG A 262 -136.61 -27.27 -27.42
N ARG A 263 -135.47 -27.78 -26.90
CA ARG A 263 -134.50 -27.03 -26.09
C ARG A 263 -133.46 -26.35 -27.00
N ASN A 264 -133.30 -25.04 -26.86
CA ASN A 264 -132.13 -24.31 -27.35
C ASN A 264 -131.29 -23.85 -26.14
N GLU A 265 -130.02 -24.24 -26.09
CA GLU A 265 -129.05 -23.82 -25.06
C GLU A 265 -128.01 -22.88 -25.66
N VAL A 266 -127.59 -21.87 -24.90
CA VAL A 266 -126.48 -20.97 -25.23
C VAL A 266 -125.52 -20.93 -24.04
N ASP A 267 -124.25 -21.26 -24.26
CA ASP A 267 -123.16 -21.10 -23.29
C ASP A 267 -122.46 -19.74 -23.49
N SER A 268 -121.99 -19.13 -22.40
CA SER A 268 -121.02 -18.02 -22.50
C SER A 268 -119.58 -18.53 -22.56
N ASP A 269 -118.71 -17.81 -23.27
CA ASP A 269 -117.26 -18.08 -23.26
C ASP A 269 -116.64 -17.80 -21.87
N VAL A 270 -115.51 -18.46 -21.58
CA VAL A 270 -114.75 -18.29 -20.33
C VAL A 270 -114.01 -16.94 -20.35
N SER A 271 -114.06 -16.18 -19.25
CA SER A 271 -113.29 -14.93 -19.09
C SER A 271 -112.04 -15.15 -18.24
N TYR A 272 -110.89 -14.63 -18.68
CA TYR A 272 -109.65 -14.51 -17.90
C TYR A 272 -109.49 -13.08 -17.39
N SER A 273 -108.88 -12.90 -16.20
CA SER A 273 -108.78 -11.60 -15.49
C SER A 273 -107.88 -10.54 -16.13
N GLY A 274 -107.06 -10.88 -17.14
CA GLY A 274 -106.26 -9.89 -17.87
C GLY A 274 -105.19 -9.17 -17.02
N ILE A 275 -104.62 -9.82 -16.02
CA ILE A 275 -103.62 -9.21 -15.13
C ILE A 275 -102.23 -9.20 -15.78
N SER A 276 -101.58 -8.03 -15.81
CA SER A 276 -100.17 -7.86 -16.17
C SER A 276 -99.33 -7.46 -14.96
N LEU A 277 -98.16 -8.09 -14.78
CA LEU A 277 -97.15 -7.64 -13.82
C LEU A 277 -96.37 -6.45 -14.41
N GLY A 278 -96.29 -5.35 -13.66
CA GLY A 278 -95.52 -4.16 -14.05
C GLY A 278 -94.00 -4.41 -14.02
N ALA A 279 -93.22 -3.50 -14.61
CA ALA A 279 -91.78 -3.64 -14.68
C ALA A 279 -91.11 -3.63 -13.29
N ALA A 280 -90.30 -4.66 -13.04
CA ALA A 280 -89.35 -4.76 -11.93
C ALA A 280 -88.06 -5.38 -12.46
N GLY A 281 -86.91 -5.07 -11.85
CA GLY A 281 -85.63 -5.70 -12.25
C GLY A 281 -84.40 -4.80 -12.16
N ASP A 282 -84.55 -3.49 -11.99
CA ASP A 282 -83.37 -2.60 -11.93
C ASP A 282 -82.63 -2.80 -10.60
N HIS A 283 -81.44 -3.40 -10.70
CA HIS A 283 -80.46 -3.46 -9.63
C HIS A 283 -79.06 -3.59 -10.21
N ASP A 284 -78.06 -3.18 -9.44
CA ASP A 284 -76.66 -3.22 -9.79
C ASP A 284 -75.85 -4.08 -8.80
N HIS A 285 -74.73 -4.62 -9.29
CA HIS A 285 -73.73 -5.28 -8.46
C HIS A 285 -72.39 -4.64 -8.78
N ILE A 286 -72.01 -3.63 -8.00
CA ILE A 286 -70.78 -2.88 -8.22
C ILE A 286 -69.67 -3.47 -7.35
N VAL A 287 -68.67 -4.09 -7.98
CA VAL A 287 -67.44 -4.54 -7.31
C VAL A 287 -66.27 -3.70 -7.81
N GLY A 288 -65.76 -2.82 -6.95
CA GLY A 288 -64.57 -2.03 -7.22
C GLY A 288 -63.32 -2.71 -6.68
N ILE A 289 -62.35 -3.01 -7.55
CA ILE A 289 -61.01 -3.46 -7.15
C ILE A 289 -60.01 -2.38 -7.58
N GLY A 290 -59.35 -1.74 -6.61
CA GLY A 290 -58.39 -0.66 -6.85
C GLY A 290 -57.07 -1.14 -7.46
N ALA A 291 -56.32 -0.23 -8.07
CA ALA A 291 -55.00 -0.53 -8.62
C ALA A 291 -53.97 -0.83 -7.52
N ALA A 292 -53.19 -1.90 -7.68
CA ALA A 292 -51.95 -2.11 -6.94
C ALA A 292 -50.91 -1.14 -7.49
N GLY A 293 -50.56 -0.12 -6.71
CA GLY A 293 -49.61 0.92 -7.12
C GLY A 293 -48.20 0.38 -7.42
N ARG A 294 -47.36 1.21 -8.06
CA ARG A 294 -45.93 0.88 -8.25
C ARG A 294 -45.20 0.88 -6.90
N HIS A 295 -44.32 -0.10 -6.68
CA HIS A 295 -43.40 -0.12 -5.56
C HIS A 295 -41.96 -0.42 -6.02
N GLY A 296 -40.99 -0.22 -5.15
CA GLY A 296 -39.58 -0.48 -5.41
C GLY A 296 -38.82 -0.77 -4.12
N HIS A 297 -37.62 -1.30 -4.25
CA HIS A 297 -36.74 -1.62 -3.13
C HIS A 297 -35.46 -0.79 -3.22
N LEU A 298 -35.11 -0.14 -2.11
CA LEU A 298 -33.83 0.53 -1.99
C LEU A 298 -32.75 -0.52 -1.66
N ILE A 299 -31.70 -0.57 -2.46
CA ILE A 299 -30.49 -1.36 -2.18
C ILE A 299 -29.39 -0.37 -1.79
N SER A 300 -28.91 -0.46 -0.55
CA SER A 300 -27.79 0.34 -0.05
C SER A 300 -26.60 -0.57 0.27
N ILE A 301 -25.43 -0.23 -0.25
CA ILE A 301 -24.16 -0.91 0.05
C ILE A 301 -23.34 0.04 0.94
N ALA A 302 -23.15 -0.33 2.20
CA ALA A 302 -22.32 0.45 3.13
C ALA A 302 -20.83 0.22 2.86
N GLY A 303 -20.00 1.20 3.18
CA GLY A 303 -18.55 1.03 3.18
C GLY A 303 -18.12 0.15 4.35
N GLU A 304 -17.31 -0.88 4.07
CA GLU A 304 -16.65 -1.70 5.10
C GLU A 304 -15.14 -1.72 4.87
N GLY A 305 -14.37 -1.69 5.97
CA GLY A 305 -12.92 -1.75 5.92
C GLY A 305 -12.24 -1.00 7.07
N ALA A 306 -10.90 -1.11 7.11
CA ALA A 306 -10.07 -0.26 7.94
C ALA A 306 -9.69 1.03 7.19
N SER A 307 -9.02 1.96 7.86
CA SER A 307 -8.50 3.20 7.26
C SER A 307 -7.36 2.99 6.26
N GLU A 308 -6.88 1.75 6.08
CA GLU A 308 -5.75 1.41 5.22
C GLU A 308 -5.92 -0.02 4.67
N ALA A 309 -5.59 -0.21 3.38
CA ALA A 309 -5.47 -1.53 2.76
C ALA A 309 -4.07 -2.11 2.97
N ARG A 310 -3.96 -3.19 3.75
CA ARG A 310 -2.67 -3.79 4.14
C ARG A 310 -2.60 -5.29 3.84
N PRO A 311 -1.52 -5.79 3.22
CA PRO A 311 -1.20 -7.21 3.24
C PRO A 311 -0.79 -7.64 4.65
N ARG A 312 -0.79 -8.96 4.92
CA ARG A 312 -0.14 -9.51 6.12
C ARG A 312 1.31 -9.08 6.13
N ASN A 313 1.76 -8.46 7.22
CA ASN A 313 3.10 -7.89 7.33
C ASN A 313 3.68 -8.07 8.74
N ILE A 314 5.00 -7.90 8.85
CA ILE A 314 5.76 -7.89 10.11
C ILE A 314 6.47 -6.54 10.18
N ALA A 315 6.38 -5.87 11.32
CA ALA A 315 7.06 -4.59 11.54
C ALA A 315 8.58 -4.80 11.68
N VAL A 316 9.35 -4.10 10.84
CA VAL A 316 10.81 -4.11 10.84
C VAL A 316 11.32 -2.67 10.92
N ALA A 317 12.41 -2.43 11.65
CA ALA A 317 13.00 -1.11 11.73
C ALA A 317 13.90 -0.84 10.52
N ALA A 318 13.77 0.35 9.93
CA ALA A 318 14.65 0.83 8.86
C ALA A 318 15.73 1.75 9.44
N TYR A 319 16.99 1.49 9.05
CA TYR A 319 18.14 2.30 9.42
C TYR A 319 18.91 2.75 8.19
N ILE A 320 19.52 3.94 8.24
CA ILE A 320 20.42 4.46 7.21
C ILE A 320 21.82 4.63 7.78
N ARG A 321 22.84 4.23 7.02
CA ARG A 321 24.24 4.42 7.43
C ARG A 321 24.65 5.88 7.26
N ALA A 322 25.07 6.52 8.34
CA ALA A 322 25.32 7.96 8.39
C ALA A 322 26.80 8.37 8.27
N TYR A 323 27.72 7.47 8.62
CA TYR A 323 29.16 7.71 8.49
C TYR A 323 29.93 6.40 8.27
N ARG A 324 31.14 6.53 7.71
CA ARG A 324 32.11 5.45 7.57
C ARG A 324 32.60 4.97 8.94
N ILE A 325 33.01 3.70 9.00
CA ILE A 325 33.69 3.21 10.20
C ILE A 325 35.11 3.75 10.14
N ASP A 326 35.36 4.86 10.82
CA ASP A 326 36.72 5.34 11.02
C ASP A 326 37.37 4.59 12.17
N VAL A 327 38.31 3.70 11.83
CA VAL A 327 39.34 3.25 12.76
C VAL A 327 40.26 4.45 12.97
N LYS A 328 39.89 5.39 13.85
CA LYS A 328 40.73 6.55 14.14
C LYS A 328 42.09 6.07 14.65
N ARG A 329 43.18 6.58 14.04
CA ARG A 329 44.51 6.59 14.66
C ARG A 329 44.34 7.24 16.04
N GLY A 330 44.47 6.45 17.10
CA GLY A 330 44.79 7.01 18.41
C GLY A 330 46.08 7.82 18.24
N LYS A 331 46.00 9.12 18.52
CA LYS A 331 47.20 9.92 18.72
C LYS A 331 47.86 9.51 20.03
#